data_AF-A0A7V0V786-F1
#
_entry.id   AF-A0A7V0V786-F1
#
_cell.length_a   1.000
_cell.length_b   1.000
_cell.length_c   1.000
_cell.angle_alpha   90.00
_cell.angle_beta   90.00
_cell.angle_gamma   90.00
#
_symmetry.space_group_name_H-M   'P 1'
#
loop_
_entity.id
_entity.type
_entity.pdbx_description
1 polymer ?
#
loop_
_entity_poly.entity_id
_entity_poly.type
_entity_poly.pdbx_seq_one_letter_code
_entity_poly.pdbx_strand_id
1 'polypeptide(L)'
;MKGDLDLNNVLLDLSEKTDEELREILDQLCDEEERISFRRRVLHGKIDILRAELVARMKKQREGGKEIITGADVDRLSEILARSLTSVSKVDVSEEDIF
;
A
#
# COMPACT_ATOMS: atom_id res chain seq x y z
N MET A 1 22.92 -18.17 -8.40
CA MET A 1 22.24 -16.94 -7.90
C MET A 1 21.25 -16.55 -8.96
N LYS A 2 19.95 -16.63 -8.67
CA LYS A 2 18.88 -16.15 -9.57
C LYS A 2 19.07 -14.64 -9.61
N GLY A 3 19.46 -14.08 -10.76
CA GLY A 3 19.67 -12.65 -10.90
C GLY A 3 18.37 -11.94 -10.57
N ASP A 4 18.43 -10.97 -9.67
CA ASP A 4 17.27 -10.12 -9.39
C ASP A 4 16.92 -9.42 -10.69
N LEU A 5 15.69 -9.61 -11.18
CA LEU A 5 15.24 -8.95 -12.39
C LEU A 5 15.20 -7.45 -12.11
N ASP A 6 15.88 -6.69 -12.95
CA ASP A 6 15.65 -5.25 -12.98
C ASP A 6 14.28 -4.98 -13.58
N LEU A 7 13.26 -4.91 -12.72
CA LEU A 7 11.87 -4.64 -13.07
C LEU A 7 11.70 -3.33 -13.86
N ASN A 8 12.64 -2.38 -13.72
CA ASN A 8 12.55 -1.11 -14.44
C ASN A 8 12.91 -1.25 -15.92
N ASN A 9 13.72 -2.25 -16.26
CA ASN A 9 14.26 -2.46 -17.61
C ASN A 9 13.87 -3.81 -18.23
N VAL A 10 13.12 -4.65 -17.50
CA VAL A 10 12.73 -6.01 -17.93
C VAL A 10 11.98 -6.06 -19.27
N LEU A 11 11.28 -4.97 -19.62
CA LEU A 11 10.48 -4.86 -20.84
C LEU A 11 11.24 -4.28 -22.04
N LEU A 12 12.55 -3.99 -21.90
CA LEU A 12 13.37 -3.53 -23.02
C LEU A 12 13.72 -4.71 -23.94
N ASP A 13 13.77 -4.43 -25.24
CA ASP A 13 14.20 -5.34 -26.31
C ASP A 13 13.44 -6.68 -26.34
N LEU A 14 12.15 -6.68 -26.00
CA LEU A 14 11.31 -7.90 -26.01
C LEU A 14 11.32 -8.65 -27.33
N SER A 15 11.45 -7.95 -28.46
CA SER A 15 11.53 -8.57 -29.80
C SER A 15 12.83 -9.33 -30.05
N GLU A 16 13.87 -9.07 -29.27
CA GLU A 16 15.16 -9.74 -29.36
C GLU A 16 15.26 -10.93 -28.40
N LYS A 17 14.32 -11.06 -27.46
CA LYS A 17 14.25 -12.17 -26.52
C LYS A 17 13.67 -13.42 -27.19
N THR A 18 14.22 -14.56 -26.80
CA THR A 18 13.68 -15.87 -27.15
C THR A 18 12.42 -16.19 -26.35
N ASP A 19 11.60 -17.10 -26.86
CA ASP A 19 10.41 -17.58 -26.15
C ASP A 19 10.72 -18.11 -24.74
N GLU A 20 11.90 -18.69 -24.54
CA GLU A 20 12.30 -19.23 -23.24
C GLU A 20 12.62 -18.13 -22.24
N GLU A 21 13.36 -17.09 -22.66
CA GLU A 21 13.63 -15.92 -21.82
C GLU A 21 12.34 -15.19 -21.47
N LEU A 22 11.37 -15.13 -22.39
CA LEU A 22 10.06 -14.53 -22.13
C LEU A 22 9.26 -15.33 -21.08
N ARG A 23 9.33 -16.66 -21.09
CA ARG A 23 8.71 -17.51 -20.06
C ARG A 23 9.36 -17.31 -18.70
N GLU A 24 10.69 -17.27 -18.65
CA GLU A 24 11.40 -17.04 -17.40
C GLU A 24 11.06 -15.68 -16.78
N ILE A 25 11.02 -14.61 -17.61
CA ILE A 25 10.59 -13.29 -17.18
C ILE A 25 9.15 -13.32 -16.65
N LEU A 26 8.24 -13.98 -17.36
CA LEU A 26 6.84 -14.09 -16.95
C LEU A 26 6.71 -14.77 -15.59
N ASP A 27 7.36 -15.92 -15.41
CA ASP A 27 7.32 -16.68 -14.16
C ASP A 27 7.82 -15.84 -12.99
N GLN A 28 8.94 -15.14 -13.17
CA GLN A 28 9.48 -14.27 -12.12
C GLN A 28 8.58 -13.05 -11.83
N LEU A 29 7.93 -12.46 -12.85
CA LEU A 29 6.96 -11.39 -12.63
C LEU A 29 5.71 -11.88 -11.89
N CYS A 30 5.26 -13.11 -12.16
CA CYS A 30 4.17 -13.74 -11.42
C CYS A 30 4.56 -14.00 -9.96
N ASP A 31 5.76 -14.51 -9.69
CA ASP A 31 6.29 -14.70 -8.33
C ASP A 31 6.30 -13.38 -7.55
N GLU A 32 6.77 -12.30 -8.19
CA GLU A 32 6.83 -10.97 -7.57
C GLU A 32 5.42 -10.37 -7.35
N GLU A 33 4.50 -10.55 -8.30
CA GLU A 33 3.10 -10.17 -8.13
C GLU A 33 2.49 -10.86 -6.92
N GLU A 34 2.68 -12.18 -6.78
CA GLU A 34 2.12 -12.95 -5.68
C GLU A 34 2.65 -12.44 -4.33
N ARG A 35 3.96 -12.14 -4.27
CA ARG A 35 4.62 -11.58 -3.08
C ARG A 35 4.05 -10.20 -2.71
N ILE A 36 3.90 -9.30 -3.68
CA ILE A 36 3.29 -7.97 -3.47
C ILE A 36 1.85 -8.12 -3.00
N SER A 37 1.09 -8.99 -3.66
CA SER A 37 -0.31 -9.27 -3.35
C SER A 37 -0.48 -9.83 -1.93
N PHE A 38 0.43 -10.70 -1.49
CA PHE A 38 0.45 -11.19 -0.10
C PHE A 38 0.70 -10.05 0.89
N ARG A 39 1.74 -9.23 0.68
CA ARG A 39 2.06 -8.09 1.55
C ARG A 39 0.91 -7.11 1.62
N ARG A 40 0.26 -6.82 0.48
CA ARG A 40 -0.94 -6.00 0.39
C ARG A 40 -2.08 -6.56 1.25
N ARG A 41 -2.38 -7.86 1.15
CA ARG A 41 -3.44 -8.50 1.95
C ARG A 41 -3.16 -8.42 3.46
N VAL A 42 -1.92 -8.68 3.88
CA VAL A 42 -1.51 -8.59 5.29
C VAL A 42 -1.70 -7.16 5.81
N LEU A 43 -1.25 -6.16 5.06
CA LEU A 43 -1.40 -4.76 5.44
C LEU A 43 -2.88 -4.36 5.55
N HIS A 44 -3.70 -4.72 4.57
CA HIS A 44 -5.15 -4.48 4.63
C HIS A 44 -5.79 -5.14 5.86
N GLY A 45 -5.43 -6.39 6.19
CA GLY A 45 -5.92 -7.06 7.39
C GLY A 45 -5.56 -6.30 8.67
N LYS A 46 -4.31 -5.83 8.80
CA LYS A 46 -3.88 -4.99 9.94
C LYS A 46 -4.69 -3.68 10.02
N ILE A 47 -4.85 -3.00 8.89
CA ILE A 47 -5.64 -1.76 8.79
C ILE A 47 -7.09 -1.99 9.21
N ASP A 48 -7.71 -3.08 8.76
CA ASP A 48 -9.10 -3.36 9.04
C ASP A 48 -9.35 -3.71 10.52
N ILE A 49 -8.42 -4.42 11.17
CA ILE A 49 -8.44 -4.65 12.62
C ILE A 49 -8.40 -3.31 13.37
N LEU A 50 -7.48 -2.42 13.01
CA LEU A 50 -7.35 -1.12 13.65
C LEU A 50 -8.59 -0.24 13.43
N ARG A 51 -9.15 -0.26 12.22
CA ARG A 51 -10.41 0.44 11.91
C ARG A 51 -11.57 -0.09 12.75
N ALA A 52 -11.70 -1.41 12.90
CA ALA A 52 -12.75 -2.02 13.71
C ALA A 52 -12.65 -1.60 15.18
N GLU A 53 -11.43 -1.60 15.74
CA GLU A 53 -11.18 -1.14 17.11
C GLU A 53 -11.48 0.35 17.29
N LEU A 54 -11.07 1.20 16.33
CA LEU A 54 -11.38 2.63 16.37
C LEU A 54 -12.90 2.87 16.38
N VAL A 55 -13.63 2.19 15.50
CA VAL A 55 -15.11 2.26 15.46
C VAL A 55 -15.73 1.77 16.77
N ALA A 56 -15.22 0.69 17.36
CA ALA A 56 -15.69 0.19 18.65
C ALA A 56 -15.50 1.22 19.78
N ARG A 57 -14.33 1.89 19.82
CA ARG A 57 -14.05 2.96 20.79
C ARG A 57 -14.95 4.17 20.60
N MET A 58 -15.17 4.60 19.36
CA MET A 58 -16.08 5.71 19.04
C MET A 58 -17.52 5.41 19.49
N LYS A 59 -18.00 4.18 19.26
CA LYS A 59 -19.32 3.75 19.75
C LYS A 59 -19.41 3.81 21.28
N LYS A 60 -18.40 3.28 21.97
CA LYS A 60 -18.33 3.32 23.44
C LYS A 60 -18.30 4.75 23.98
N GLN A 61 -17.58 5.66 23.33
CA GLN A 61 -17.55 7.08 23.69
C GLN A 61 -18.91 7.75 23.51
N ARG A 62 -19.62 7.44 22.42
CA ARG A 62 -20.99 7.91 22.16
C ARG A 62 -21.95 7.47 23.26
N GLU A 63 -21.92 6.18 23.62
CA GLU A 63 -22.76 5.61 24.68
C GLU A 63 -22.46 6.25 26.04
N GLY A 64 -21.21 6.65 26.27
CA GLY A 64 -20.79 7.42 27.45
C GLY A 64 -21.06 8.93 27.38
N GLY A 65 -21.79 9.43 26.36
CA GLY A 65 -22.18 10.83 26.23
C GLY A 65 -21.05 11.77 25.79
N LYS A 66 -19.93 11.25 25.27
CA LYS A 66 -18.81 12.06 24.77
C LYS A 66 -19.01 12.37 23.28
N GLU A 67 -18.73 13.61 22.88
CA GLU A 67 -18.71 13.98 21.46
C GLU A 67 -17.63 13.18 20.71
N ILE A 68 -18.02 12.56 19.60
CA ILE A 68 -17.19 11.64 18.80
C ILE A 68 -16.36 12.38 17.76
N ILE A 69 -16.88 13.51 17.26
CA ILE A 69 -16.24 14.38 16.29
C ILE A 69 -16.26 15.76 16.92
N THR A 70 -15.07 16.31 17.13
CA THR A 70 -14.88 17.66 17.67
C THR A 70 -14.70 18.65 16.53
N GLY A 71 -14.86 19.96 16.81
CA GLY A 71 -14.53 21.01 15.83
C GLY A 71 -13.08 20.92 15.34
N ALA A 72 -12.15 20.52 16.21
CA ALA A 72 -10.74 20.33 15.87
C ALA A 72 -10.51 19.18 14.86
N ASP A 73 -11.35 18.13 14.89
CA ASP A 73 -11.27 17.05 13.90
C ASP A 73 -11.68 17.53 12.51
N VAL A 74 -12.63 18.46 12.43
CA VAL A 74 -13.09 19.10 11.17
C VAL A 74 -12.03 20.04 10.61
N ASP A 75 -11.39 20.83 11.46
CA ASP A 75 -10.28 21.71 11.06
C ASP A 75 -9.11 20.89 10.51
N ARG A 76 -8.73 19.80 11.19
CA ARG A 76 -7.66 18.90 10.75
C ARG A 76 -7.98 18.20 9.43
N LEU A 77 -9.22 17.76 9.24
CA LEU A 77 -9.64 17.17 7.96
C LEU A 77 -9.54 18.18 6.81
N SER A 78 -9.92 19.44 7.06
CA SER A 78 -9.80 20.52 6.07
C SER A 78 -8.35 20.76 5.65
N GLU A 79 -7.40 20.74 6.60
CA GLU A 79 -5.97 20.85 6.31
C GLU A 79 -5.44 19.65 5.50
N ILE A 80 -5.85 18.44 5.83
CA ILE A 80 -5.44 17.21 5.12
C ILE A 80 -5.91 17.26 3.67
N LEU A 81 -7.18 17.61 3.43
CA LEU A 81 -7.74 17.70 2.08
C LEU A 81 -7.07 18.80 1.25
N ALA A 82 -6.77 19.96 1.85
CA ALA A 82 -6.01 21.02 1.19
C ALA A 82 -4.58 20.58 0.78
N ARG A 83 -3.93 19.76 1.63
CA ARG A 83 -2.60 19.19 1.32
C ARG A 83 -2.65 18.09 0.27
N SER A 84 -3.66 17.22 0.30
CA SER A 84 -3.83 16.15 -0.69
C SER A 84 -4.03 16.68 -2.11
N LEU A 85 -4.60 17.88 -2.26
CA LEU A 85 -4.72 18.57 -3.56
C LEU A 85 -3.38 19.10 -4.09
N THR A 86 -2.33 19.14 -3.27
CA THR A 86 -1.02 19.73 -3.62
C THR A 86 0.14 18.73 -3.67
N SER A 87 -0.02 17.49 -3.19
CA SER A 87 1.10 16.54 -3.00
C SER A 87 0.92 15.15 -3.63
N VAL A 88 0.53 15.05 -4.91
CA VAL A 88 0.70 13.77 -5.65
C VAL A 88 2.19 13.61 -5.99
N SER A 89 2.98 13.18 -5.01
CA SER A 89 4.41 12.87 -5.14
C SER A 89 4.60 11.35 -5.04
N LYS A 90 5.38 10.80 -5.98
CA LYS A 90 5.75 9.38 -6.09
C LYS A 90 6.21 8.81 -4.75
N VAL A 91 5.63 7.68 -4.33
CA VAL A 91 6.03 6.95 -3.13
C VAL A 91 7.35 6.24 -3.41
N ASP A 92 8.39 6.63 -2.69
CA ASP A 92 9.64 5.92 -2.54
C ASP A 92 9.48 4.94 -1.37
N VAL A 93 9.63 3.63 -1.62
CA VAL A 93 9.53 2.60 -0.57
C VAL A 93 10.97 2.20 -0.22
N SER A 94 11.49 2.75 0.87
CA SER A 94 12.83 2.42 1.39
C SER A 94 12.81 1.10 2.18
N GLU A 95 13.98 0.47 2.34
CA GLU A 95 14.21 -0.88 2.91
C GLU A 95 13.79 -1.09 4.38
N GLU A 96 13.26 -0.06 5.05
CA GLU A 96 12.98 -0.08 6.50
C GLU A 96 11.63 -0.71 6.90
N ASP A 97 10.82 -1.12 5.92
CA ASP A 97 9.48 -1.71 6.14
C ASP A 97 9.49 -3.22 6.51
N ILE A 98 10.62 -3.76 6.96
CA ILE A 98 10.74 -5.14 7.46
C ILE A 98 10.76 -5.14 8.99
N PHE A 99 9.59 -5.26 9.62
CA PHE A 99 9.41 -5.82 10.97
C PHE A 99 8.09 -6.61 11.09
#